data_AF-A0A1W1UZ38-F1
#
_entry.id   AF-A0A1W1UZ38-F1
#
_cell.length_a   1.000
_cell.length_b   1.000
_cell.length_c   1.000
_cell.angle_alpha   90.00
_cell.angle_beta   90.00
_cell.angle_gamma   90.00
#
_symmetry.space_group_name_H-M   'P 1'
#
loop_
_entity.id
_entity.type
_entity.pdbx_description
1 polymer ?
#
loop_
_entity_poly.entity_id
_entity_poly.type
_entity_poly.pdbx_seq_one_letter_code
_entity_poly.pdbx_strand_id
1 'polypeptide(L)'
;MRPMNEALMTALASALEARVAVDAGRFDEARQLLVIMDEHLDQGQGGNAAHSARRKKILRLESEVRDLLPAAETPTAKAAPVVEATPTDVEVSDAPVVTPVAASTADDVAPPVAQASTDPKEVTSPALEPVAAKKKGVAAPQHLPAEAWALVGEALRAEGADVATLDALAARHRYMVKARTERNTYGMKVAERLALQAEVEAAALRGDVDAANKAWDRLFDVVTAIRGAAQKLRRAGTPDPEKDRDYDAARVDSLKIKAWARGR
;
A
#
# COMPACT_ATOMS: atom_id res chain seq x y z
N MET A 1 3.89 25.34 0.91
CA MET A 1 4.27 24.02 0.36
C MET A 1 5.78 23.73 0.35
N ARG A 2 6.71 24.69 0.21
CA ARG A 2 8.15 24.41 0.19
C ARG A 2 8.72 23.59 1.38
N PRO A 3 8.48 23.93 2.67
CA PRO A 3 9.24 23.34 3.78
C PRO A 3 9.01 21.83 3.99
N MET A 4 7.84 21.30 3.62
CA MET A 4 7.55 19.86 3.73
C MET A 4 8.40 19.01 2.76
N ASN A 5 8.71 19.55 1.57
CA ASN A 5 9.60 18.87 0.62
C ASN A 5 11.06 18.94 1.06
N GLU A 6 11.42 20.01 1.77
CA GLU A 6 12.75 20.28 2.31
C GLU A 6 13.08 19.31 3.46
N ALA A 7 12.22 19.20 4.47
CA ALA A 7 12.37 18.22 5.56
C ALA A 7 12.51 16.77 5.04
N LEU A 8 11.71 16.37 4.04
CA LEU A 8 11.82 15.05 3.41
C LEU A 8 13.06 14.84 2.53
N MET A 9 13.78 15.91 2.19
CA MET A 9 15.11 15.80 1.57
C MET A 9 16.20 15.76 2.64
N THR A 10 16.10 16.52 3.73
CA THR A 10 17.03 16.44 4.87
C THR A 10 17.00 15.06 5.51
N ALA A 11 15.82 14.51 5.82
CA ALA A 11 15.68 13.14 6.34
C ALA A 11 16.27 12.08 5.37
N LEU A 12 16.21 12.32 4.06
CA LEU A 12 16.83 11.42 3.08
C LEU A 12 18.36 11.57 3.02
N ALA A 13 18.90 12.77 3.25
CA ALA A 13 20.33 12.99 3.39
C ALA A 13 20.86 12.30 4.66
N SER A 14 20.27 12.58 5.82
CA SER A 14 20.68 11.99 7.11
C SER A 14 20.58 10.45 7.10
N ALA A 15 19.58 9.86 6.44
CA ALA A 15 19.49 8.40 6.29
C ALA A 15 20.57 7.79 5.37
N LEU A 16 21.08 8.54 4.39
CA LEU A 16 22.20 8.11 3.54
C LEU A 16 23.54 8.33 4.24
N GLU A 17 23.69 9.42 4.98
CA GLU A 17 24.87 9.70 5.80
C GLU A 17 25.00 8.71 6.96
N ALA A 18 23.90 8.33 7.62
CA ALA A 18 23.88 7.30 8.66
C ALA A 18 24.37 5.94 8.11
N ARG A 19 24.01 5.61 6.86
CA ARG A 19 24.53 4.43 6.16
C ARG A 19 26.03 4.51 5.93
N VAL A 20 26.54 5.63 5.41
CA VAL A 20 27.97 5.87 5.21
C VAL A 20 28.74 5.90 6.54
N ALA A 21 28.12 6.35 7.63
CA ALA A 21 28.69 6.31 8.97
C ALA A 21 28.80 4.87 9.50
N VAL A 22 27.76 4.04 9.35
CA VAL A 22 27.81 2.59 9.67
C VAL A 22 28.86 1.86 8.84
N ASP A 23 28.90 2.07 7.51
CA ASP A 23 29.86 1.43 6.62
C ASP A 23 31.32 1.87 6.91
N ALA A 24 31.51 2.97 7.65
CA ALA A 24 32.78 3.46 8.17
C ALA A 24 33.01 3.16 9.67
N GLY A 25 32.15 2.38 10.33
CA GLY A 25 32.24 2.04 11.76
C GLY A 25 31.93 3.18 12.75
N ARG A 26 31.44 4.33 12.27
CA ARG A 26 31.12 5.52 13.06
C ARG A 26 29.71 5.42 13.66
N PHE A 27 29.51 4.45 14.55
CA PHE A 27 28.18 4.05 15.03
C PHE A 27 27.43 5.14 15.81
N ASP A 28 28.10 6.01 16.57
CA ASP A 28 27.44 7.08 17.32
C ASP A 28 27.00 8.25 16.42
N GLU A 29 27.76 8.54 15.36
CA GLU A 29 27.36 9.47 14.30
C GLU A 29 26.14 8.93 13.55
N ALA A 30 26.12 7.63 13.22
CA ALA A 30 24.95 6.97 12.64
C ALA A 30 23.71 7.04 13.56
N ARG A 31 23.88 6.86 14.89
CA ARG A 31 22.80 7.01 15.87
C ARG A 31 22.26 8.45 15.90
N GLN A 32 23.11 9.46 15.89
CA GLN A 32 22.71 10.88 15.83
C GLN A 32 21.97 11.22 14.54
N LEU A 33 22.47 10.75 13.40
CA LEU A 33 21.85 10.96 12.08
C LEU A 33 20.47 10.30 11.95
N LEU A 34 20.23 9.16 12.63
CA LEU A 34 18.88 8.58 12.72
C LEU A 34 17.91 9.45 13.55
N VAL A 35 18.37 10.12 14.61
CA VAL A 35 17.52 11.05 15.40
C VAL A 35 17.11 12.25 14.52
N ILE A 36 18.07 12.86 13.83
CA ILE A 36 17.82 13.99 12.89
C ILE A 36 16.87 13.56 11.76
N MET A 37 17.01 12.32 11.26
CA MET A 37 16.12 11.73 10.27
C MET A 37 14.68 11.59 10.81
N ASP A 38 14.50 11.08 12.03
CA ASP A 38 13.18 10.89 12.65
C ASP A 38 12.47 12.23 12.90
N GLU A 39 13.17 13.26 13.39
CA GLU A 39 12.63 14.62 13.58
C GLU A 39 12.08 15.22 12.26
N HIS A 40 12.84 15.09 11.17
CA HIS A 40 12.42 15.58 9.86
C HIS A 40 11.39 14.69 9.15
N LEU A 41 11.29 13.40 9.49
CA LEU A 41 10.25 12.51 8.98
C LEU A 41 8.83 12.90 9.45
N ASP A 42 8.70 13.39 10.69
CA ASP A 42 7.42 13.84 11.24
C ASP A 42 7.05 15.27 10.83
N GLN A 43 8.03 16.13 10.54
CA GLN A 43 7.79 17.37 9.79
C GLN A 43 7.35 17.09 8.33
N GLY A 44 7.68 15.91 7.80
CA GLY A 44 7.41 15.48 6.43
C GLY A 44 6.04 14.82 6.16
N GLN A 45 5.05 14.93 7.06
CA GLN A 45 3.77 14.23 6.90
C GLN A 45 2.80 14.90 5.91
N GLY A 46 2.33 14.17 4.89
CA GLY A 46 1.32 14.67 3.95
C GLY A 46 0.98 13.71 2.79
N GLY A 47 -0.20 13.88 2.20
CA GLY A 47 -0.87 12.89 1.33
C GLY A 47 -0.35 12.70 -0.09
N ASN A 48 0.82 13.23 -0.47
CA ASN A 48 1.36 13.07 -1.82
C ASN A 48 2.00 11.68 -2.02
N ALA A 49 1.75 11.05 -3.16
CA ALA A 49 2.40 9.80 -3.57
C ALA A 49 3.93 9.93 -3.64
N ALA A 50 4.47 11.07 -4.09
CA ALA A 50 5.91 11.32 -4.16
C ALA A 50 6.56 11.36 -2.77
N HIS A 51 5.93 12.04 -1.80
CA HIS A 51 6.38 12.07 -0.41
C HIS A 51 6.27 10.68 0.24
N SER A 52 5.19 9.94 -0.05
CA SER A 52 5.02 8.55 0.40
C SER A 52 6.11 7.60 -0.15
N ALA A 53 6.56 7.80 -1.38
CA ALA A 53 7.65 7.03 -1.98
C ALA A 53 9.01 7.35 -1.33
N ARG A 54 9.31 8.63 -1.08
CA ARG A 54 10.54 9.03 -0.36
C ARG A 54 10.54 8.51 1.08
N ARG A 55 9.44 8.66 1.85
CA ARG A 55 9.33 8.11 3.21
C ARG A 55 9.57 6.60 3.24
N LYS A 56 9.07 5.83 2.26
CA LYS A 56 9.38 4.38 2.13
C LYS A 56 10.87 4.10 1.91
N LYS A 57 11.61 4.96 1.18
CA LYS A 57 13.07 4.81 1.03
C LYS A 57 13.79 5.11 2.34
N ILE A 58 13.39 6.18 3.04
CA ILE A 58 13.99 6.59 4.32
C ILE A 58 13.81 5.48 5.37
N LEU A 59 12.56 5.02 5.60
CA LEU A 59 12.26 3.94 6.56
C LEU A 59 12.95 2.60 6.21
N ARG A 60 13.32 2.37 4.93
CA ARG A 60 14.12 1.21 4.52
C ARG A 60 15.59 1.38 4.89
N LEU A 61 16.17 2.54 4.62
CA LEU A 61 17.55 2.86 5.01
C LEU A 61 17.70 2.81 6.53
N GLU A 62 16.72 3.33 7.28
CA GLU A 62 16.62 3.21 8.73
C GLU A 62 16.73 1.76 9.21
N SER A 63 15.96 0.81 8.64
CA SER A 63 16.11 -0.61 8.96
C SER A 63 17.47 -1.17 8.56
N GLU A 64 17.97 -0.86 7.35
CA GLU A 64 19.28 -1.33 6.86
C GLU A 64 20.48 -0.74 7.65
N VAL A 65 20.26 0.32 8.43
CA VAL A 65 21.21 0.91 9.38
C VAL A 65 21.05 0.30 10.76
N ARG A 66 19.80 0.14 11.26
CA ARG A 66 19.52 -0.47 12.58
C ARG A 66 19.92 -1.95 12.65
N ASP A 67 19.79 -2.70 11.56
CA ASP A 67 20.24 -4.11 11.45
C ASP A 67 21.77 -4.28 11.53
N LEU A 68 22.54 -3.19 11.34
CA LEU A 68 24.02 -3.18 11.37
C LEU A 68 24.61 -2.38 12.53
N LEU A 69 23.81 -1.58 13.24
CA LEU A 69 24.24 -0.93 14.46
C LEU A 69 24.46 -1.99 15.54
N PRO A 70 25.62 -2.03 16.21
CA PRO A 70 25.76 -2.88 17.39
C PRO A 70 24.72 -2.46 18.43
N ALA A 71 24.02 -3.46 18.99
CA ALA A 71 23.07 -3.26 20.06
C ALA A 71 23.71 -2.38 21.13
N ALA A 72 23.08 -1.27 21.47
CA ALA A 72 23.69 -0.26 22.34
C ALA A 72 24.08 -0.92 23.67
N GLU A 73 25.39 -1.01 23.91
CA GLU A 73 25.92 -1.64 25.11
C GLU A 73 25.35 -0.88 26.31
N THR A 74 24.45 -1.54 27.05
CA THR A 74 23.87 -0.96 28.26
C THR A 74 25.03 -0.65 29.20
N PRO A 75 25.27 0.62 29.57
CA PRO A 75 26.46 1.02 30.32
C PRO A 75 26.46 0.24 31.64
N THR A 76 27.39 -0.72 31.75
CA THR A 76 27.32 -1.77 32.76
C THR A 76 27.68 -1.18 34.11
N ALA A 77 26.66 -0.73 34.84
CA ALA A 77 26.81 0.10 36.03
C ALA A 77 27.56 -0.63 37.16
N LYS A 78 28.88 -0.42 37.23
CA LYS A 78 29.69 -0.92 38.34
C LYS A 78 30.86 0.00 38.71
N ALA A 79 30.71 0.60 39.90
CA ALA A 79 31.77 1.07 40.80
C ALA A 79 32.66 2.27 40.38
N ALA A 80 32.16 3.46 40.77
CA ALA A 80 32.86 4.42 41.64
C ALA A 80 33.92 5.39 41.03
N PRO A 81 34.19 6.55 41.69
CA PRO A 81 34.85 7.71 41.07
C PRO A 81 36.30 7.95 41.54
N VAL A 82 37.09 8.72 40.77
CA VAL A 82 38.29 9.46 41.26
C VAL A 82 38.77 10.52 40.23
N VAL A 83 39.11 11.75 40.70
CA VAL A 83 39.67 12.97 40.00
C VAL A 83 39.09 13.36 38.61
N GLU A 84 38.61 14.57 38.32
CA GLU A 84 39.08 15.96 38.57
C GLU A 84 40.37 16.34 37.81
N ALA A 85 40.19 16.97 36.63
CA ALA A 85 41.16 17.86 35.99
C ALA A 85 40.43 18.83 35.01
N THR A 86 40.92 20.07 34.94
CA THR A 86 40.38 21.27 34.26
C THR A 86 40.34 21.23 32.71
N PRO A 87 39.57 22.13 32.06
CA PRO A 87 39.50 22.24 30.59
C PRO A 87 40.72 22.94 29.96
N THR A 88 40.85 22.84 28.64
CA THR A 88 41.77 23.65 27.82
C THR A 88 41.01 24.29 26.65
N ASP A 89 41.31 25.56 26.40
CA ASP A 89 40.71 26.45 25.40
C ASP A 89 41.52 26.44 24.07
N VAL A 90 40.84 26.57 22.92
CA VAL A 90 41.43 26.92 21.61
C VAL A 90 40.45 27.75 20.77
N GLU A 91 40.24 28.99 21.20
CA GLU A 91 40.42 30.20 20.38
C GLU A 91 40.25 30.12 18.83
N VAL A 92 39.15 30.73 18.36
CA VAL A 92 38.99 31.65 17.20
C VAL A 92 39.95 31.57 15.98
N SER A 93 39.34 31.57 14.78
CA SER A 93 39.87 32.31 13.62
C SER A 93 38.72 32.89 12.76
N ASP A 94 39.00 33.95 12.01
CA ASP A 94 38.00 34.91 11.49
C ASP A 94 37.71 34.76 9.96
N ALA A 95 36.76 35.55 9.45
CA ALA A 95 36.19 35.57 8.08
C ALA A 95 37.02 36.50 7.13
N PRO A 96 36.51 37.11 6.01
CA PRO A 96 35.26 36.96 5.25
C PRO A 96 35.49 36.89 3.70
N VAL A 97 34.74 37.68 2.88
CA VAL A 97 34.72 37.83 1.39
C VAL A 97 33.80 36.81 0.68
N VAL A 98 32.61 37.12 0.12
CA VAL A 98 32.04 38.21 -0.72
C VAL A 98 31.97 37.88 -2.23
N THR A 99 30.74 38.02 -2.74
CA THR A 99 30.08 37.95 -4.08
C THR A 99 30.70 38.85 -5.21
N PRO A 100 30.13 39.02 -6.46
CA PRO A 100 28.90 38.49 -7.15
C PRO A 100 29.03 38.17 -8.69
N VAL A 101 27.87 38.00 -9.41
CA VAL A 101 27.63 38.13 -10.89
C VAL A 101 28.10 36.92 -11.76
N ALA A 102 27.50 36.48 -12.90
CA ALA A 102 26.39 36.87 -13.80
C ALA A 102 25.32 35.73 -13.92
N ALA A 103 24.02 35.89 -14.22
CA ALA A 103 23.22 36.76 -15.13
C ALA A 103 23.09 36.26 -16.60
N SER A 104 21.86 35.93 -17.05
CA SER A 104 21.44 35.80 -18.47
C SER A 104 19.90 35.77 -18.61
N THR A 105 19.34 36.37 -19.67
CA THR A 105 17.88 36.61 -19.90
C THR A 105 17.59 36.87 -21.40
N ALA A 106 16.36 36.72 -21.93
CA ALA A 106 15.10 36.23 -21.33
C ALA A 106 14.64 34.89 -21.95
N ASP A 107 13.64 34.68 -22.83
CA ASP A 107 12.58 35.48 -23.49
C ASP A 107 11.42 34.47 -23.74
N ASP A 108 10.16 34.67 -23.31
CA ASP A 108 9.06 35.54 -23.79
C ASP A 108 8.24 35.00 -25.00
N VAL A 109 7.01 35.52 -25.15
CA VAL A 109 5.99 35.31 -26.20
C VAL A 109 5.08 34.07 -26.08
N ALA A 110 3.85 34.34 -25.64
CA ALA A 110 2.62 33.63 -25.97
C ALA A 110 1.45 34.65 -25.94
N PRO A 111 0.23 34.34 -26.45
CA PRO A 111 -0.20 33.30 -27.39
C PRO A 111 -0.75 33.94 -28.70
N PRO A 112 -1.65 33.27 -29.44
CA PRO A 112 -2.97 33.89 -29.62
C PRO A 112 -4.16 32.92 -29.48
N VAL A 113 -5.37 33.49 -29.48
CA VAL A 113 -6.67 32.82 -29.23
C VAL A 113 -7.48 32.72 -30.52
N ALA A 114 -8.31 31.67 -30.65
CA ALA A 114 -9.44 31.64 -31.59
C ALA A 114 -10.68 31.03 -30.90
N GLN A 115 -11.82 31.72 -31.01
CA GLN A 115 -13.12 31.27 -30.50
C GLN A 115 -14.03 30.84 -31.66
N ALA A 116 -14.94 29.90 -31.41
CA ALA A 116 -16.18 29.75 -32.18
C ALA A 116 -17.28 29.23 -31.26
N SER A 117 -18.37 29.98 -31.14
CA SER A 117 -19.55 29.61 -30.33
C SER A 117 -20.58 28.85 -31.18
N THR A 118 -21.50 28.14 -30.53
CA THR A 118 -22.88 27.98 -31.04
C THR A 118 -23.84 27.64 -29.90
N ASP A 119 -24.93 28.41 -29.89
CA ASP A 119 -26.16 28.43 -29.10
C ASP A 119 -26.39 27.57 -27.82
N PRO A 120 -27.02 28.16 -26.78
CA PRO A 120 -27.58 27.40 -25.67
C PRO A 120 -28.91 26.74 -26.07
N LYS A 121 -29.07 25.45 -25.75
CA LYS A 121 -30.40 24.83 -25.66
C LYS A 121 -30.82 24.73 -24.19
N GLU A 122 -31.74 25.62 -23.84
CA GLU A 122 -32.56 25.49 -22.64
C GLU A 122 -33.32 24.16 -22.68
N VAL A 123 -33.05 23.29 -21.70
CA VAL A 123 -33.81 22.07 -21.46
C VAL A 123 -34.19 22.06 -19.99
N THR A 124 -35.50 22.05 -19.74
CA THR A 124 -36.08 22.09 -18.39
C THR A 124 -35.63 20.92 -17.54
N SER A 125 -35.31 21.21 -16.28
CA SER A 125 -35.10 20.18 -15.27
C SER A 125 -36.43 19.62 -14.76
N PRO A 126 -36.63 18.30 -14.78
CA PRO A 126 -37.31 17.60 -13.71
C PRO A 126 -36.25 17.00 -12.77
N ALA A 127 -36.45 17.14 -11.46
CA ALA A 127 -35.60 16.45 -10.48
C ALA A 127 -35.85 14.94 -10.54
N LEU A 128 -34.80 14.17 -10.82
CA LEU A 128 -34.80 12.71 -10.68
C LEU A 128 -33.52 12.25 -9.97
N GLU A 129 -33.66 11.11 -9.31
CA GLU A 129 -32.75 10.56 -8.30
C GLU A 129 -31.34 10.21 -8.84
N PRO A 130 -30.31 10.11 -7.98
CA PRO A 130 -28.94 9.79 -8.41
C PRO A 130 -28.82 8.39 -9.01
N VAL A 131 -29.06 8.27 -10.31
CA VAL A 131 -28.90 7.03 -11.09
C VAL A 131 -27.46 6.53 -10.99
N ALA A 132 -27.26 5.42 -10.27
CA ALA A 132 -25.95 4.82 -10.06
C ALA A 132 -25.24 4.53 -11.41
N ALA A 133 -24.05 5.08 -11.57
CA ALA A 133 -23.29 5.00 -12.83
C ALA A 133 -22.99 3.53 -13.20
N LYS A 134 -23.65 3.03 -14.27
CA LYS A 134 -23.52 1.66 -14.75
C LYS A 134 -22.06 1.36 -15.15
N LYS A 135 -21.36 0.57 -14.33
CA LYS A 135 -19.98 0.11 -14.62
C LYS A 135 -19.96 -0.68 -15.94
N LYS A 136 -18.94 -0.42 -16.76
CA LYS A 136 -18.91 -0.86 -18.17
C LYS A 136 -18.45 -2.32 -18.32
N GLY A 137 -19.39 -3.21 -18.64
CA GLY A 137 -19.12 -4.36 -19.52
C GLY A 137 -18.49 -5.62 -18.91
N VAL A 138 -18.79 -5.97 -17.66
CA VAL A 138 -18.59 -7.34 -17.15
C VAL A 138 -19.97 -7.89 -16.77
N ALA A 139 -20.32 -9.06 -17.29
CA ALA A 139 -21.57 -9.73 -16.91
C ALA A 139 -21.53 -10.10 -15.43
N ALA A 140 -22.63 -9.87 -14.71
CA ALA A 140 -22.78 -10.30 -13.33
C ALA A 140 -22.63 -11.84 -13.23
N PRO A 141 -22.14 -12.38 -12.11
CA PRO A 141 -22.22 -13.81 -11.86
C PRO A 141 -23.71 -14.22 -11.86
N GLN A 142 -23.99 -15.40 -12.39
CA GLN A 142 -25.31 -15.99 -12.24
C GLN A 142 -25.41 -16.56 -10.83
N HIS A 143 -26.46 -16.17 -10.09
CA HIS A 143 -26.83 -16.83 -8.84
C HIS A 143 -27.00 -18.32 -9.10
N LEU A 144 -26.50 -19.14 -8.18
CA LEU A 144 -26.67 -20.58 -8.23
C LEU A 144 -27.95 -20.96 -7.45
N PRO A 145 -28.78 -21.89 -7.98
CA PRO A 145 -29.95 -22.39 -7.27
C PRO A 145 -29.55 -23.22 -6.05
N ALA A 146 -30.51 -23.48 -5.16
CA ALA A 146 -30.29 -24.26 -3.94
C ALA A 146 -29.67 -25.64 -4.21
N GLU A 147 -30.13 -26.33 -5.26
CA GLU A 147 -29.60 -27.62 -5.72
C GLU A 147 -28.11 -27.56 -6.06
N ALA A 148 -27.67 -26.50 -6.74
CA ALA A 148 -26.27 -26.31 -7.10
C ALA A 148 -25.39 -25.99 -5.88
N TRP A 149 -25.90 -25.24 -4.90
CA TRP A 149 -25.20 -25.04 -3.63
C TRP A 149 -25.18 -26.30 -2.75
N ALA A 150 -26.19 -27.16 -2.82
CA ALA A 150 -26.19 -28.46 -2.15
C ALA A 150 -25.06 -29.36 -2.70
N LEU A 151 -24.89 -29.42 -4.02
CA LEU A 151 -23.76 -30.13 -4.67
C LEU A 151 -22.39 -29.55 -4.28
N VAL A 152 -22.28 -28.22 -4.14
CA VAL A 152 -21.06 -27.57 -3.60
C VAL A 152 -20.81 -28.00 -2.15
N GLY A 153 -21.83 -28.01 -1.30
CA GLY A 153 -21.72 -28.48 0.08
C GLY A 153 -21.39 -29.98 0.19
N GLU A 154 -21.86 -30.81 -0.73
CA GLU A 154 -21.51 -32.23 -0.81
C GLU A 154 -20.05 -32.44 -1.23
N ALA A 155 -19.58 -31.73 -2.25
CA ALA A 155 -18.19 -31.79 -2.68
C ALA A 155 -17.22 -31.30 -1.58
N LEU A 156 -17.57 -30.22 -0.87
CA LEU A 156 -16.80 -29.73 0.28
C LEU A 156 -16.77 -30.76 1.43
N ARG A 157 -17.88 -31.43 1.73
CA ARG A 157 -17.91 -32.54 2.71
C ARG A 157 -17.05 -33.72 2.26
N ALA A 158 -17.02 -34.04 0.97
CA ALA A 158 -16.18 -35.10 0.41
C ALA A 158 -14.67 -34.77 0.45
N GLU A 159 -14.30 -33.50 0.33
CA GLU A 159 -12.92 -33.02 0.58
C GLU A 159 -12.56 -32.94 2.08
N GLY A 160 -13.50 -33.16 2.99
CA GLY A 160 -13.29 -33.05 4.44
C GLY A 160 -13.25 -31.61 4.96
N ALA A 161 -13.83 -30.65 4.24
CA ALA A 161 -13.87 -29.25 4.66
C ALA A 161 -14.83 -29.04 5.85
N ASP A 162 -14.36 -28.30 6.85
CA ASP A 162 -15.10 -27.97 8.08
C ASP A 162 -15.52 -26.49 8.11
N VAL A 163 -16.76 -26.25 8.55
CA VAL A 163 -17.37 -24.92 8.68
C VAL A 163 -16.62 -24.05 9.68
N ALA A 164 -16.24 -24.59 10.84
CA ALA A 164 -15.57 -23.80 11.89
C ALA A 164 -14.17 -23.35 11.46
N THR A 165 -13.44 -24.22 10.76
CA THR A 165 -12.14 -23.95 10.14
C THR A 165 -12.26 -22.87 9.06
N LEU A 166 -13.27 -22.95 8.20
CA LEU A 166 -13.53 -21.94 7.17
C LEU A 166 -13.94 -20.58 7.76
N ASP A 167 -14.79 -20.55 8.80
CA ASP A 167 -15.13 -19.33 9.52
C ASP A 167 -13.91 -18.69 10.20
N ALA A 168 -13.03 -19.50 10.80
CA ALA A 168 -11.79 -19.03 11.40
C ALA A 168 -10.83 -18.44 10.35
N LEU A 169 -10.73 -19.06 9.17
CA LEU A 169 -9.99 -18.52 8.03
C LEU A 169 -10.61 -17.20 7.54
N ALA A 170 -11.92 -17.14 7.33
CA ALA A 170 -12.63 -15.92 6.95
C ALA A 170 -12.39 -14.78 7.95
N ALA A 171 -12.51 -15.05 9.26
CA ALA A 171 -12.22 -14.09 10.31
C ALA A 171 -10.76 -13.60 10.29
N ARG A 172 -9.79 -14.51 10.13
CA ARG A 172 -8.35 -14.17 10.01
C ARG A 172 -8.07 -13.30 8.79
N HIS A 173 -8.67 -13.62 7.65
CA HIS A 173 -8.51 -12.84 6.41
C HIS A 173 -9.19 -11.47 6.51
N ARG A 174 -10.40 -11.37 7.08
CA ARG A 174 -11.07 -10.10 7.42
C ARG A 174 -10.23 -9.24 8.38
N TYR A 175 -9.57 -9.83 9.37
CA TYR A 175 -8.64 -9.12 10.24
C TYR A 175 -7.45 -8.55 9.45
N MET A 176 -6.85 -9.32 8.54
CA MET A 176 -5.76 -8.83 7.68
C MET A 176 -6.20 -7.75 6.69
N VAL A 177 -7.47 -7.73 6.24
CA VAL A 177 -8.03 -6.60 5.48
C VAL A 177 -8.09 -5.34 6.33
N LYS A 178 -8.52 -5.43 7.59
CA LYS A 178 -8.59 -4.29 8.54
C LYS A 178 -7.23 -3.80 9.02
N ALA A 179 -6.27 -4.71 9.21
CA ALA A 179 -4.94 -4.41 9.74
C ALA A 179 -3.93 -3.92 8.68
N ARG A 180 -4.18 -4.17 7.38
CA ARG A 180 -3.36 -3.59 6.31
C ARG A 180 -3.66 -2.10 6.18
N THR A 181 -2.62 -1.27 6.33
CA THR A 181 -2.71 0.17 6.07
C THR A 181 -3.22 0.44 4.65
N GLU A 182 -4.10 1.45 4.54
CA GLU A 182 -4.92 1.81 3.37
C GLU A 182 -4.14 1.90 2.04
N ARG A 183 -2.84 2.16 2.13
CA ARG A 183 -1.92 2.29 0.99
C ARG A 183 -1.71 0.97 0.21
N ASN A 184 -2.02 -0.21 0.77
CA ASN A 184 -1.92 -1.50 0.06
C ASN A 184 -3.28 -2.02 -0.44
N THR A 185 -3.95 -1.24 -1.27
CA THR A 185 -5.28 -1.56 -1.84
C THR A 185 -5.33 -2.84 -2.69
N TYR A 186 -4.18 -3.32 -3.21
CA TYR A 186 -4.12 -4.63 -3.88
C TYR A 186 -4.05 -5.77 -2.86
N GLY A 187 -3.15 -5.69 -1.88
CA GLY A 187 -3.04 -6.69 -0.82
C GLY A 187 -4.30 -6.79 0.05
N MET A 188 -5.08 -5.71 0.20
CA MET A 188 -6.41 -5.77 0.78
C MET A 188 -7.37 -6.63 -0.05
N LYS A 189 -7.40 -6.48 -1.38
CA LYS A 189 -8.25 -7.30 -2.26
C LYS A 189 -7.88 -8.77 -2.26
N VAL A 190 -6.60 -9.12 -2.20
CA VAL A 190 -6.16 -10.53 -2.10
C VAL A 190 -6.59 -11.14 -0.76
N ALA A 191 -6.50 -10.39 0.34
CA ALA A 191 -7.02 -10.84 1.63
C ALA A 191 -8.57 -10.92 1.65
N GLU A 192 -9.26 -9.96 1.03
CA GLU A 192 -10.72 -9.96 0.88
C GLU A 192 -11.21 -11.16 0.06
N ARG A 193 -10.53 -11.47 -1.05
CA ARG A 193 -10.75 -12.67 -1.89
C ARG A 193 -10.64 -13.96 -1.07
N LEU A 194 -9.62 -14.07 -0.21
CA LEU A 194 -9.41 -15.23 0.64
C LEU A 194 -10.47 -15.36 1.74
N ALA A 195 -10.94 -14.25 2.31
CA ALA A 195 -12.08 -14.26 3.23
C ALA A 195 -13.36 -14.74 2.52
N LEU A 196 -13.69 -14.12 1.39
CA LEU A 196 -14.93 -14.40 0.64
C LEU A 196 -14.98 -15.83 0.09
N GLN A 197 -13.86 -16.42 -0.32
CA GLN A 197 -13.81 -17.84 -0.70
C GLN A 197 -14.27 -18.74 0.45
N ALA A 198 -13.67 -18.56 1.64
CA ALA A 198 -14.03 -19.34 2.82
C ALA A 198 -15.47 -19.06 3.29
N GLU A 199 -15.97 -17.83 3.12
CA GLU A 199 -17.38 -17.47 3.41
C GLU A 199 -18.37 -18.18 2.46
N VAL A 200 -18.07 -18.27 1.16
CA VAL A 200 -18.87 -19.03 0.18
C VAL A 200 -18.89 -20.51 0.54
N GLU A 201 -17.73 -21.09 0.85
CA GLU A 201 -17.60 -22.52 1.18
C GLU A 201 -18.32 -22.85 2.50
N ALA A 202 -18.16 -22.01 3.53
CA ALA A 202 -18.88 -22.18 4.80
C ALA A 202 -20.40 -22.00 4.66
N ALA A 203 -20.86 -21.04 3.84
CA ALA A 203 -22.28 -20.86 3.56
C ALA A 203 -22.88 -22.06 2.80
N ALA A 204 -22.20 -22.56 1.77
CA ALA A 204 -22.62 -23.75 1.03
C ALA A 204 -22.67 -25.01 1.90
N LEU A 205 -21.70 -25.20 2.80
CA LEU A 205 -21.70 -26.30 3.78
C LEU A 205 -22.91 -26.25 4.74
N ARG A 206 -23.33 -25.04 5.17
CA ARG A 206 -24.54 -24.84 6.00
C ARG A 206 -25.85 -24.94 5.21
N GLY A 207 -25.80 -24.88 3.87
CA GLY A 207 -27.00 -24.75 3.02
C GLY A 207 -27.58 -23.32 2.97
N ASP A 208 -26.82 -22.31 3.40
CA ASP A 208 -27.24 -20.90 3.36
C ASP A 208 -27.05 -20.32 1.95
N VAL A 209 -28.08 -20.52 1.11
CA VAL A 209 -28.11 -20.13 -0.31
C VAL A 209 -27.96 -18.62 -0.52
N ASP A 210 -28.51 -17.81 0.39
CA ASP A 210 -28.49 -16.35 0.27
C ASP A 210 -27.13 -15.78 0.69
N ALA A 211 -26.53 -16.29 1.78
CA ALA A 211 -25.16 -15.94 2.13
C ALA A 211 -24.15 -16.44 1.09
N ALA A 212 -24.33 -17.65 0.55
CA ALA A 212 -23.44 -18.21 -0.47
C ALA A 212 -23.48 -17.38 -1.76
N ASN A 213 -24.66 -17.06 -2.30
CA ASN A 213 -24.79 -16.19 -3.46
C ASN A 213 -24.24 -14.77 -3.19
N LYS A 214 -24.55 -14.17 -2.04
CA LYS A 214 -24.07 -12.81 -1.68
C LYS A 214 -22.55 -12.74 -1.53
N ALA A 215 -21.92 -13.75 -0.94
CA ALA A 215 -20.46 -13.83 -0.82
C ALA A 215 -19.81 -14.11 -2.19
N TRP A 216 -20.46 -14.91 -3.03
CA TRP A 216 -20.03 -15.23 -4.40
C TRP A 216 -20.08 -14.02 -5.34
N ASP A 217 -21.14 -13.21 -5.27
CA ASP A 217 -21.26 -11.94 -5.99
C ASP A 217 -20.10 -11.01 -5.64
N ARG A 218 -19.85 -10.85 -4.33
CA ARG A 218 -18.77 -10.00 -3.84
C ARG A 218 -17.39 -10.55 -4.22
N LEU A 219 -17.21 -11.87 -4.18
CA LEU A 219 -16.00 -12.54 -4.63
C LEU A 219 -15.75 -12.25 -6.11
N PHE A 220 -16.75 -12.38 -6.98
CA PHE A 220 -16.63 -12.10 -8.41
C PHE A 220 -16.18 -10.65 -8.69
N ASP A 221 -16.72 -9.68 -7.93
CA ASP A 221 -16.36 -8.25 -8.02
C ASP A 221 -14.88 -8.03 -7.63
N VAL A 222 -14.42 -8.69 -6.55
CA VAL A 222 -13.02 -8.64 -6.08
C VAL A 222 -12.06 -9.34 -7.05
N VAL A 223 -12.40 -10.52 -7.56
CA VAL A 223 -11.62 -11.26 -8.56
C VAL A 223 -11.52 -10.48 -9.87
N THR A 224 -12.59 -9.81 -10.29
CA THR A 224 -12.59 -8.90 -11.44
C THR A 224 -11.67 -7.70 -11.21
N ALA A 225 -11.62 -7.15 -10.01
CA ALA A 225 -10.71 -6.07 -9.64
C ALA A 225 -9.23 -6.52 -9.58
N ILE A 226 -8.96 -7.77 -9.16
CA ILE A 226 -7.63 -8.40 -9.19
C ILE A 226 -7.17 -8.59 -10.65
N ARG A 227 -8.02 -9.19 -11.49
CA ARG A 227 -7.78 -9.35 -12.94
C ARG A 227 -7.47 -8.02 -13.63
N GLY A 228 -8.24 -6.98 -13.32
CA GLY A 228 -8.04 -5.64 -13.89
C GLY A 228 -6.69 -5.02 -13.54
N ALA A 229 -6.17 -5.27 -12.33
CA ALA A 229 -4.85 -4.80 -11.93
C ALA A 229 -3.72 -5.53 -12.69
N ALA A 230 -3.78 -6.87 -12.76
CA ALA A 230 -2.83 -7.68 -13.51
C ALA A 230 -2.82 -7.32 -15.02
N GLN A 231 -4.00 -7.22 -15.64
CA GLN A 231 -4.12 -6.83 -17.04
C GLN A 231 -3.63 -5.40 -17.33
N LYS A 232 -3.80 -4.45 -16.39
CA LYS A 232 -3.26 -3.09 -16.54
C LYS A 232 -1.73 -3.10 -16.63
N LEU A 233 -1.07 -3.89 -15.78
CA LEU A 233 0.40 -4.00 -15.73
C LEU A 233 0.96 -4.71 -16.98
N ARG A 234 0.35 -5.81 -17.40
CA ARG A 234 0.66 -6.47 -18.69
C ARG A 234 0.56 -5.51 -19.88
N ARG A 235 -0.48 -4.67 -19.94
CA ARG A 235 -0.65 -3.64 -20.98
C ARG A 235 0.34 -2.47 -20.89
N ALA A 236 0.91 -2.23 -19.70
CA ALA A 236 1.91 -1.21 -19.46
C ALA A 236 3.36 -1.74 -19.61
N GLY A 237 3.55 -2.87 -20.28
CA GLY A 237 4.88 -3.49 -20.50
C GLY A 237 5.60 -3.93 -19.22
N THR A 238 4.91 -3.94 -18.09
CA THR A 238 5.47 -4.12 -16.74
C THR A 238 4.75 -5.25 -16.01
N PRO A 239 4.77 -6.50 -16.55
CA PRO A 239 4.06 -7.63 -15.96
C PRO A 239 4.58 -7.94 -14.55
N ASP A 240 3.67 -8.41 -13.70
CA ASP A 240 3.92 -8.61 -12.28
C ASP A 240 3.54 -10.06 -11.90
N PRO A 241 4.53 -10.93 -11.60
CA PRO A 241 4.29 -12.36 -11.43
C PRO A 241 3.50 -12.67 -10.15
N GLU A 242 3.55 -11.81 -9.12
CA GLU A 242 2.71 -11.97 -7.92
C GLU A 242 1.24 -11.78 -8.30
N LYS A 243 0.93 -10.72 -9.07
CA LYS A 243 -0.45 -10.36 -9.41
C LYS A 243 -1.07 -11.28 -10.46
N ASP A 244 -0.23 -11.82 -11.33
CA ASP A 244 -0.63 -12.85 -12.28
C ASP A 244 -0.94 -14.18 -11.55
N ARG A 245 -0.08 -14.62 -10.63
CA ARG A 245 -0.33 -15.82 -9.80
C ARG A 245 -1.60 -15.68 -8.97
N ASP A 246 -1.78 -14.54 -8.30
CA ASP A 246 -2.95 -14.28 -7.45
C ASP A 246 -4.26 -14.19 -8.28
N TYR A 247 -4.18 -13.73 -9.54
CA TYR A 247 -5.30 -13.81 -10.50
C TYR A 247 -5.58 -15.25 -10.95
N ASP A 248 -4.57 -16.05 -11.31
CA ASP A 248 -4.81 -17.42 -11.76
C ASP A 248 -5.29 -18.33 -10.59
N ALA A 249 -4.84 -18.10 -9.36
CA ALA A 249 -5.44 -18.71 -8.16
C ALA A 249 -6.93 -18.32 -8.01
N ALA A 250 -7.25 -17.04 -8.14
CA ALA A 250 -8.64 -16.56 -8.10
C ALA A 250 -9.53 -17.15 -9.21
N ARG A 251 -8.93 -17.47 -10.36
CA ARG A 251 -9.58 -18.15 -11.49
C ARG A 251 -9.81 -19.64 -11.20
N VAL A 252 -8.85 -20.33 -10.58
CA VAL A 252 -8.99 -21.74 -10.17
C VAL A 252 -10.17 -21.89 -9.20
N ASP A 253 -10.24 -21.06 -8.16
CA ASP A 253 -11.30 -21.15 -7.15
C ASP A 253 -12.69 -20.91 -7.75
N SER A 254 -12.80 -19.92 -8.64
CA SER A 254 -14.05 -19.62 -9.37
C SER A 254 -14.40 -20.67 -10.45
N LEU A 255 -13.46 -21.54 -10.84
CA LEU A 255 -13.73 -22.71 -11.68
C LEU A 255 -14.12 -23.94 -10.84
N LYS A 256 -13.52 -24.11 -9.65
CA LYS A 256 -13.83 -25.18 -8.69
C LYS A 256 -15.31 -25.16 -8.28
N ILE A 257 -15.79 -24.01 -7.80
CA ILE A 257 -17.21 -23.80 -7.47
C ILE A 257 -18.13 -24.07 -8.68
N LYS A 258 -17.71 -23.73 -9.90
CA LYS A 258 -18.46 -23.98 -11.15
C LYS A 258 -18.37 -25.42 -11.68
N ALA A 259 -17.47 -26.25 -11.15
CA ALA A 259 -17.46 -27.68 -11.40
C ALA A 259 -18.47 -28.35 -10.45
N TRP A 260 -18.30 -28.11 -9.15
CA TRP A 260 -19.14 -28.64 -8.09
C TRP A 260 -20.63 -28.29 -8.25
N ALA A 261 -20.95 -27.04 -8.59
CA ALA A 261 -22.30 -26.56 -8.91
C ALA A 261 -22.96 -27.26 -10.13
N ARG A 262 -22.26 -28.19 -10.77
CA ARG A 262 -22.71 -29.04 -11.88
C ARG A 262 -22.44 -30.53 -11.63
N GLY A 263 -22.14 -30.93 -10.39
CA GLY A 263 -21.81 -32.31 -10.02
C GLY A 263 -20.52 -32.84 -10.67
N ARG A 264 -19.47 -32.02 -10.73
CA ARG A 264 -18.16 -32.33 -11.33
C ARG A 264 -16.98 -31.83 -10.49
#